data_AF-A0A355BSG2-F1
#
_entry.id   AF-A0A355BSG2-F1
#
_cell.length_a   1.000
_cell.length_b   1.000
_cell.length_c   1.000
_cell.angle_alpha   90.00
_cell.angle_beta   90.00
_cell.angle_gamma   90.00
#
_symmetry.space_group_name_H-M   'P 1'
#
loop_
_entity.id
_entity.type
_entity.pdbx_description
1 polymer ?
#
loop_
_entity_poly.entity_id
_entity_poly.type
_entity_poly.pdbx_seq_one_letter_code
_entity_poly.pdbx_strand_id
1 'polypeptide(L)' 'DTPLASKFLSSEEKRKASGDRHPLRRVGEPQEIGRAAVHLLLDATWTTGQVLAIDGGLSSIRIS' A
#
# COMPACT_ATOMS: atom_id res chain seq x y z
N ASP A 1 9.26 -2.51 -3.70
CA ASP A 1 10.58 -1.92 -3.34
C ASP A 1 10.81 -0.53 -3.91
N THR A 2 11.21 0.44 -3.07
CA THR A 2 11.64 1.79 -3.53
C THR A 2 12.85 2.27 -2.71
N PRO A 3 13.62 3.28 -3.21
CA PRO A 3 14.69 3.90 -2.42
C PRO A 3 14.19 4.42 -1.06
N LEU A 4 12.97 4.98 -1.02
CA LEU A 4 12.36 5.49 0.22
C LEU A 4 12.09 4.36 1.23
N ALA A 5 11.67 3.18 0.76
CA ALA A 5 11.36 2.04 1.61
C ALA A 5 12.60 1.24 2.06
N SER A 6 13.78 1.53 1.49
CA SER A 6 15.01 0.73 1.68
C SER A 6 15.37 0.45 3.15
N LYS A 7 15.26 1.45 4.04
CA LYS A 7 15.54 1.27 5.47
C LYS A 7 14.61 0.25 6.12
N PHE A 8 13.33 0.25 5.73
CA PHE A 8 12.28 -0.59 6.29
C PHE A 8 12.24 -2.00 5.69
N LEU A 9 12.78 -2.19 4.48
CA LEU A 9 12.75 -3.45 3.73
C LEU A 9 14.15 -4.03 3.48
N SER A 10 15.14 -3.63 4.27
CA SER A 10 16.56 -3.94 4.07
C SER A 10 16.97 -5.40 4.35
N SER A 11 16.09 -6.22 4.92
CA SER A 11 16.29 -7.65 5.11
C SER A 11 14.98 -8.40 4.97
N GLU A 12 15.05 -9.72 4.79
CA GLU A 12 13.87 -10.57 4.68
C GLU A 12 13.04 -10.52 5.98
N GLU A 13 13.68 -10.52 7.15
CA GLU A 13 12.99 -10.41 8.44
C GLU A 13 12.25 -9.08 8.56
N LYS A 14 12.87 -7.96 8.13
CA LYS A 14 12.25 -6.64 8.16
C LYS A 14 11.10 -6.53 7.16
N ARG A 15 11.24 -7.12 5.98
CA ARG A 15 10.19 -7.21 4.97
C ARG A 15 9.01 -8.01 5.49
N LYS A 16 9.26 -9.19 6.09
CA LYS A 16 8.23 -10.01 6.73
C LYS A 16 7.53 -9.26 7.86
N ALA A 17 8.28 -8.67 8.79
CA ALA A 17 7.72 -7.90 9.90
C ALA A 17 6.88 -6.71 9.41
N SER A 18 7.32 -6.03 8.34
CA SER A 18 6.53 -4.98 7.70
C SER A 18 5.26 -5.53 7.06
N GLY A 19 5.35 -6.65 6.35
CA GLY A 19 4.20 -7.33 5.75
C GLY A 19 3.16 -7.78 6.77
N ASP A 20 3.60 -8.34 7.90
CA ASP A 20 2.75 -8.87 8.96
C ASP A 20 1.88 -7.79 9.63
N ARG A 21 2.26 -6.51 9.54
CA ARG A 21 1.47 -5.37 10.03
C ARG A 21 0.25 -5.09 9.15
N HIS A 22 0.33 -5.39 7.85
CA HIS A 22 -0.78 -5.18 6.94
C HIS A 22 -1.73 -6.38 7.04
N PRO A 23 -3.06 -6.15 7.04
CA PRO A 23 -4.05 -7.22 6.97
C PRO A 23 -3.86 -8.21 5.81
N LEU A 24 -3.39 -7.75 4.65
CA LEU A 24 -3.04 -8.61 3.52
C LEU A 24 -1.73 -9.41 3.71
N ARG A 25 -1.05 -9.30 4.86
CA ARG A 25 0.17 -10.05 5.23
C ARG A 25 1.33 -9.93 4.25
N ARG A 26 1.42 -8.79 3.55
CA ARG A 26 2.51 -8.49 2.63
C ARG A 26 2.75 -6.99 2.52
N VAL A 27 3.93 -6.63 2.05
CA VAL A 27 4.24 -5.26 1.65
C VAL A 27 3.67 -5.02 0.26
N GLY A 28 3.10 -3.83 0.03
CA GLY A 28 2.63 -3.41 -1.28
C GLY A 28 3.77 -3.10 -2.24
N GLU A 29 3.55 -3.35 -3.52
CA GLU A 29 4.50 -2.98 -4.57
C GLU A 29 4.21 -1.58 -5.13
N PRO A 30 5.22 -0.83 -5.60
CA PRO A 30 5.04 0.54 -6.10
C PRO A 30 4.00 0.64 -7.23
N GLN A 31 3.91 -0.41 -8.04
CA GLN A 31 2.96 -0.49 -9.16
C GLN A 31 1.51 -0.57 -8.67
N GLU A 32 1.24 -1.02 -7.45
CA GLU A 32 -0.12 -1.01 -6.90
C GLU A 32 -0.60 0.41 -6.61
N ILE A 33 0.28 1.26 -6.07
CA ILE A 33 0.02 2.69 -5.90
C ILE A 33 -0.12 3.36 -7.27
N GLY A 34 0.78 3.03 -8.21
CA GLY A 34 0.74 3.55 -9.58
C GLY A 34 -0.58 3.23 -10.30
N ARG A 35 -1.06 1.98 -10.20
CA ARG A 35 -2.34 1.59 -10.80
C ARG A 35 -3.54 2.31 -10.17
N ALA A 36 -3.53 2.51 -8.85
CA ALA A 36 -4.57 3.29 -8.18
C ALA A 36 -4.58 4.74 -8.68
N ALA A 37 -3.41 5.36 -8.83
CA ALA A 37 -3.31 6.71 -9.41
C ALA A 37 -3.81 6.77 -10.86
N VAL A 38 -3.45 5.79 -11.70
CA VAL A 38 -3.92 5.69 -13.08
C VAL A 38 -5.44 5.58 -13.15
N HIS A 39 -6.04 4.73 -12.31
CA HIS A 39 -7.51 4.60 -12.23
C HIS A 39 -8.17 5.94 -11.84
N LEU A 40 -7.64 6.63 -10.84
CA LEU A 40 -8.14 7.94 -10.42
C LEU A 40 -8.02 8.99 -11.53
N LEU A 41 -6.96 8.94 -12.32
CA LEU A 41 -6.71 9.87 -13.43
C LEU A 41 -7.60 9.62 -14.64
N LEU A 42 -7.84 8.35 -14.98
CA LEU A 42 -8.45 7.99 -16.27
C LEU A 42 -9.92 7.60 -16.15
N ASP A 43 -10.31 6.91 -15.08
CA ASP A 43 -11.61 6.23 -15.02
C ASP A 43 -12.55 6.83 -13.96
N ALA A 44 -12.01 7.45 -12.90
CA ALA A 44 -12.79 7.95 -11.77
C ALA A 44 -13.49 9.30 -12.06
N THR A 45 -14.20 9.37 -13.19
CA THR A 45 -14.75 10.61 -13.79
C THR A 45 -15.78 11.35 -12.93
N TRP A 46 -16.32 10.71 -11.89
CA TRP A 46 -17.27 11.29 -10.94
C TRP A 46 -16.79 11.24 -9.48
N THR A 47 -15.47 11.23 -9.27
CA THR A 47 -14.87 11.17 -7.92
C THR A 47 -14.04 12.42 -7.65
N THR A 48 -14.30 13.10 -6.53
CA THR A 48 -13.48 14.22 -6.04
C THR A 48 -13.57 14.34 -4.51
N GLY A 49 -12.59 15.01 -3.90
CA GLY A 49 -12.53 15.27 -2.46
C GLY A 49 -12.33 14.04 -1.56
N GLN A 50 -12.03 12.87 -2.14
CA GLN A 50 -11.84 11.63 -1.38
C GLN A 50 -10.38 11.40 -1.03
N VAL A 51 -10.14 10.83 0.15
CA VAL A 51 -8.85 10.30 0.57
C VAL A 51 -8.94 8.77 0.53
N LEU A 52 -8.22 8.13 -0.39
CA LEU A 52 -8.22 6.68 -0.54
C LEU A 52 -6.96 6.08 0.06
N ALA A 53 -7.11 5.22 1.07
CA ALA A 53 -6.02 4.47 1.66
C ALA A 53 -5.68 3.24 0.80
N ILE A 54 -4.45 3.21 0.27
CA ILE A 54 -3.91 2.07 -0.49
C ILE A 54 -2.78 1.44 0.34
N ASP A 55 -3.15 0.73 1.40
CA ASP A 55 -2.23 0.30 2.46
C ASP A 55 -2.45 -1.17 2.88
N GLY A 56 -3.05 -1.99 2.03
CA GLY A 56 -3.33 -3.39 2.36
C GLY A 56 -4.20 -3.59 3.61
N GLY A 57 -4.98 -2.57 3.99
CA GLY A 57 -5.89 -2.59 5.14
C GLY A 57 -5.31 -2.04 6.44
N LEU A 58 -4.04 -1.62 6.45
CA LEU A 58 -3.31 -1.27 7.68
C LEU A 58 -4.02 -0.22 8.54
N SER A 59 -4.62 0.79 7.90
CA SER A 59 -5.29 1.89 8.61
C SER A 59 -6.70 1.58 9.10
N SER A 60 -7.38 0.58 8.52
CA SER A 60 -8.84 0.46 8.64
C SER A 60 -9.35 -0.94 9.03
N ILE A 61 -8.58 -2.00 8.80
CA ILE A 61 -9.01 -3.38 9.06
C ILE A 61 -8.31 -3.90 10.31
N ARG A 62 -9.11 -4.25 11.34
CA ARG A 62 -8.64 -4.99 12.51
C ARG A 62 -8.77 -6.48 12.26
N ILE A 63 -7.65 -7.19 12.24
CA ILE A 63 -7.64 -8.65 12.29
C ILE A 63 -7.60 -9.06 13.77
N SER A 64 -8.66 -9.72 14.21
CA SER A 64 -8.78 -10.36 15.53
C SER A 64 -7.94 -11.63 15.63
#